data_AF-A0A3D2J709-F1
#
_entry.id   AF-A0A3D2J709-F1
#
_cell.length_a   1.000
_cell.length_b   1.000
_cell.length_c   1.000
_cell.angle_alpha   90.00
_cell.angle_beta   90.00
_cell.angle_gamma   90.00
#
_symmetry.space_group_name_H-M   'P 1'
#
loop_
_entity.id
_entity.type
_entity.pdbx_description
1 polymer ?
#
loop_
_entity_poly.entity_id
_entity_poly.type
_entity_poly.pdbx_seq_one_letter_code
_entity_poly.pdbx_strand_id
1 'polypeptide(L)'
;ALELGQMFARFGSQVTLVTHGKTLLSGYEPEIAEALTDILREEGVHIITGARVRGVQQSEHGISLSMQRHGSLHTLSAEKLLVATSR
;
A
#
# COMPACT_ATOMS: atom_id res chain seq x y z
N ALA A 1 -7.12 4.93 -5.99
CA ALA A 1 -6.56 3.77 -5.24
C ALA A 1 -6.69 4.00 -3.75
N LEU A 2 -6.36 5.21 -3.26
CA LEU A 2 -6.52 5.60 -1.88
C LEU A 2 -7.98 5.52 -1.42
N GLU A 3 -8.93 5.93 -2.26
CA GLU A 3 -10.36 5.95 -1.97
C GLU A 3 -10.89 4.53 -1.69
N LEU A 4 -10.47 3.56 -2.50
CA LEU A 4 -10.81 2.15 -2.29
C LEU A 4 -10.11 1.57 -1.05
N GLY A 5 -8.83 1.91 -0.84
CA GLY A 5 -8.11 1.49 0.35
C GLY A 5 -8.78 1.96 1.64
N GLN A 6 -9.18 3.24 1.69
CA GLN A 6 -9.93 3.82 2.80
C GLN A 6 -11.29 3.15 2.97
N MET A 7 -12.04 2.95 1.88
CA MET A 7 -13.34 2.28 1.92
C MET A 7 -13.23 0.87 2.52
N PHE A 8 -12.25 0.07 2.08
CA PHE A 8 -12.03 -1.28 2.62
C PHE A 8 -11.63 -1.28 4.09
N ALA A 9 -10.78 -0.33 4.51
CA ALA A 9 -10.41 -0.18 5.92
C ALA A 9 -11.62 0.15 6.79
N ARG A 10 -12.48 1.09 6.34
CA ARG A 10 -13.73 1.44 7.03
C ARG A 10 -14.76 0.29 7.08
N PHE A 11 -14.68 -0.65 6.14
CA PHE A 11 -15.48 -1.89 6.16
C PHE A 11 -14.82 -3.02 6.96
N GLY A 12 -13.72 -2.74 7.67
CA GLY A 12 -13.09 -3.68 8.61
C GLY A 12 -12.00 -4.56 8.00
N SER A 13 -11.60 -4.34 6.75
CA SER A 13 -10.45 -5.05 6.16
C SER A 13 -9.13 -4.51 6.71
N GLN A 14 -8.15 -5.39 6.96
CA GLN A 14 -6.78 -4.94 7.18
C GLN A 14 -6.16 -4.54 5.85
N VAL A 15 -5.91 -3.24 5.66
CA VAL A 15 -5.42 -2.69 4.39
C VAL A 15 -3.95 -2.30 4.51
N THR A 16 -3.14 -2.78 3.57
CA THR A 16 -1.79 -2.27 3.34
C THR A 16 -1.69 -1.62 1.96
N LEU A 17 -1.37 -0.33 1.91
CA LEU A 17 -1.03 0.39 0.69
C LEU A 17 0.48 0.36 0.47
N VAL A 18 0.89 -0.11 -0.72
CA VAL A 18 2.31 -0.19 -1.11
C VAL A 18 2.55 0.73 -2.30
N THR A 19 3.54 1.61 -2.20
CA THR A 19 3.97 2.50 -3.29
C THR A 19 5.49 2.55 -3.42
N HIS A 20 5.97 2.72 -4.66
CA HIS A 20 7.39 2.95 -4.93
C HIS A 20 7.81 4.40 -4.66
N GLY A 21 6.86 5.34 -4.62
CA GLY A 21 7.11 6.75 -4.32
C GLY A 21 7.55 6.96 -2.87
N LYS A 22 8.22 8.09 -2.60
CA LYS A 22 8.63 8.46 -1.23
C LYS A 22 7.43 8.79 -0.34
N THR A 23 6.39 9.37 -0.92
CA THR A 23 5.13 9.74 -0.29
C THR A 23 3.97 9.13 -1.07
N LEU A 24 2.78 9.10 -0.44
CA LEU A 24 1.55 9.04 -1.21
C LEU A 24 1.38 10.34 -2.01
N LEU A 25 0.60 10.30 -3.10
CA LEU A 25 0.28 11.49 -3.89
C LEU A 25 1.51 12.32 -4.34
N SER A 26 2.53 11.68 -4.90
CA SER A 26 3.81 12.35 -5.27
C SER A 26 3.72 13.50 -6.29
N GLY A 27 2.53 13.77 -6.85
CA GLY A 27 2.27 14.91 -7.73
C GLY A 27 1.58 16.10 -7.04
N TYR A 28 1.41 16.05 -5.72
CA TYR A 28 0.77 17.09 -4.91
C TYR A 28 1.80 17.73 -3.95
N GLU A 29 1.43 18.86 -3.36
CA GLU A 29 2.23 19.53 -2.34
C GLU A 29 2.51 18.59 -1.15
N PRO A 30 3.74 18.57 -0.61
CA PRO A 30 4.15 17.64 0.45
C PRO A 30 3.23 17.66 1.67
N GLU A 31 2.78 18.84 2.10
CA GLU A 31 1.94 19.02 3.28
C GLU A 31 0.58 18.34 3.10
N ILE A 32 0.04 18.35 1.87
CA ILE A 32 -1.23 17.67 1.55
C ILE A 32 -1.03 16.16 1.58
N ALA A 33 0.07 15.68 1.00
CA ALA A 33 0.40 14.26 1.00
C ALA A 33 0.62 13.70 2.42
N GLU A 34 1.29 14.47 3.28
CA GLU A 34 1.52 14.13 4.69
C GLU A 34 0.20 14.11 5.48
N ALA A 35 -0.60 15.18 5.39
CA ALA A 35 -1.88 15.25 6.08
C ALA A 35 -2.82 14.08 5.72
N LEU A 36 -2.91 13.74 4.43
CA LEU A 36 -3.72 12.59 4.01
C LEU A 36 -3.13 11.26 4.46
N THR A 37 -1.81 11.12 4.45
CA THR A 37 -1.14 9.92 4.94
C THR A 37 -1.46 9.67 6.42
N ASP A 38 -1.46 10.73 7.23
CA ASP A 38 -1.75 10.62 8.66
C ASP A 38 -3.23 10.29 8.92
N ILE A 39 -4.17 10.92 8.20
CA ILE A 39 -5.60 10.56 8.25
C ILE A 39 -5.80 9.07 7.94
N LEU A 40 -5.16 8.55 6.88
CA LEU A 40 -5.30 7.13 6.51
C LEU A 40 -4.70 6.20 7.57
N ARG A 41 -3.60 6.59 8.21
CA ARG A 41 -3.01 5.82 9.31
C ARG A 41 -3.91 5.79 10.54
N GLU A 42 -4.52 6.92 10.88
CA GLU A 42 -5.50 7.01 11.97
C GLU A 42 -6.71 6.10 11.73
N GLU A 43 -7.08 5.90 10.47
CA GLU A 43 -8.12 4.96 10.05
C GLU A 43 -7.65 3.49 9.96
N GLY A 44 -6.41 3.20 10.38
CA GLY A 44 -5.88 1.83 10.44
C GLY A 44 -5.29 1.32 9.12
N VAL A 45 -5.07 2.19 8.12
CA VAL A 45 -4.40 1.80 6.88
C VAL A 45 -2.89 1.75 7.10
N HIS A 46 -2.28 0.60 6.85
CA HIS A 46 -0.84 0.46 6.83
C HIS A 46 -0.27 1.00 5.52
N ILE A 47 0.70 1.90 5.58
CA ILE A 47 1.27 2.56 4.39
C ILE A 47 2.75 2.25 4.30
N ILE A 48 3.17 1.64 3.19
CA ILE A 48 4.55 1.33 2.87
C ILE A 48 4.98 2.14 1.64
N THR A 49 5.86 3.11 1.87
CA THR A 49 6.48 3.93 0.82
C THR A 49 7.90 3.45 0.49
N GLY A 50 8.42 3.90 -0.66
CA GLY A 50 9.76 3.56 -1.14
C GLY A 50 9.94 2.07 -1.42
N ALA A 51 8.84 1.34 -1.63
CA ALA A 51 8.85 -0.10 -1.84
C ALA A 51 8.63 -0.44 -3.31
N ARG A 52 9.55 -1.19 -3.89
CA ARG A 52 9.43 -1.69 -5.26
C ARG A 52 8.93 -3.12 -5.25
N VAL A 53 7.69 -3.34 -5.69
CA VAL A 53 7.15 -4.70 -5.88
C VAL A 53 8.00 -5.45 -6.90
N ARG A 54 8.39 -6.68 -6.57
CA ARG A 54 9.27 -7.54 -7.39
C ARG A 54 8.51 -8.70 -8.01
N GLY A 55 7.46 -9.19 -7.37
CA GLY A 55 6.65 -10.27 -7.88
C GLY A 55 5.44 -10.52 -6.99
N VAL A 56 4.44 -11.15 -7.58
CA VAL A 56 3.22 -11.57 -6.92
C VAL A 56 3.00 -13.02 -7.28
N GLN A 57 2.71 -13.85 -6.28
CA GLN A 57 2.39 -15.26 -6.44
C GLN A 57 1.10 -15.57 -5.69
N GLN A 58 0.30 -16.47 -6.25
CA GLN A 58 -0.80 -17.07 -5.51
C GLN A 58 -0.24 -18.08 -4.51
N SER A 59 -0.77 -18.09 -3.29
CA SER A 59 -0.45 -19.06 -2.26
C SER A 59 -1.72 -19.84 -1.87
N GLU A 60 -1.57 -20.89 -1.08
CA GLU A 60 -2.70 -21.67 -0.56
C GLU A 60 -3.69 -20.83 0.25
N HIS A 61 -3.24 -19.70 0.79
CA HIS A 61 -4.03 -18.82 1.67
C HIS A 61 -4.30 -17.42 1.06
N GLY A 62 -4.04 -17.24 -0.23
CA GLY A 62 -4.31 -15.97 -0.93
C GLY A 62 -3.15 -15.54 -1.81
N ILE A 63 -2.55 -14.40 -1.49
CA ILE A 63 -1.52 -13.73 -2.27
C ILE A 63 -0.26 -13.58 -1.43
N SER A 64 0.89 -13.89 -2.03
CA SER A 64 2.21 -13.53 -1.53
C SER A 64 2.81 -12.48 -2.46
N LEU A 65 3.15 -11.31 -1.89
CA LEU A 65 3.77 -10.20 -2.60
C LEU A 65 5.20 -10.03 -2.11
N SER A 66 6.16 -10.13 -3.03
CA SER A 66 7.56 -9.80 -2.75
C SER A 66 7.86 -8.36 -3.15
N MET A 67 8.56 -7.62 -2.30
CA MET A 67 8.97 -6.24 -2.54
C MET A 67 10.41 -6.02 -2.06
N GLN A 68 11.10 -5.05 -2.66
CA GLN A 68 12.37 -4.56 -2.15
C GLN A 68 12.18 -3.19 -1.51
N ARG A 69 12.72 -3.01 -0.31
CA ARG A 69 12.71 -1.74 0.42
C ARG A 69 13.99 -1.61 1.25
N HIS A 70 14.66 -0.47 1.14
CA HIS A 70 15.96 -0.19 1.78
C HIS A 70 17.03 -1.27 1.49
N GLY A 71 17.07 -1.77 0.25
CA GLY A 71 18.04 -2.80 -0.17
C GLY A 71 17.62 -4.24 0.18
N SER A 72 16.76 -4.44 1.16
CA SER A 72 16.31 -5.77 1.59
C SER A 72 15.03 -6.23 0.88
N LEU A 73 14.89 -7.54 0.69
CA LEU A 73 13.67 -8.18 0.19
C LEU A 73 12.72 -8.44 1.37
N HIS A 74 11.45 -8.12 1.17
CA HIS A 74 10.37 -8.31 2.14
C HIS A 74 9.20 -9.03 1.45
N THR A 75 8.44 -9.79 2.22
CA THR A 75 7.24 -10.48 1.74
C THR A 75 6.03 -10.04 2.55
N LEU A 76 4.94 -9.73 1.86
CA LEU A 76 3.62 -9.51 2.46
C LEU A 76 2.67 -10.61 2.04
N SER A 77 1.77 -11.00 2.94
CA SER A 77 0.67 -11.91 2.66
C SER A 77 -0.67 -11.18 2.78
N ALA A 78 -1.60 -11.47 1.88
CA ALA A 78 -2.95 -10.91 1.89
C ALA A 78 -3.94 -11.86 1.23
N GLU A 79 -5.21 -11.82 1.61
CA GLU A 79 -6.26 -12.64 0.99
C GLU A 79 -6.59 -12.17 -0.44
N LYS A 80 -6.48 -10.86 -0.69
CA LYS A 80 -6.78 -10.20 -1.97
C LYS A 80 -5.71 -9.16 -2.31
N LEU A 81 -5.56 -8.90 -3.60
CA LEU A 81 -4.69 -7.85 -4.13
C LEU A 81 -5.48 -6.96 -5.08
N LEU A 82 -5.39 -5.64 -4.87
CA LEU A 82 -5.86 -4.64 -5.81
C LEU A 82 -4.66 -3.96 -6.46
N VAL A 83 -4.52 -4.12 -7.78
CA VAL A 83 -3.49 -3.41 -8.56
C VAL A 83 -4.08 -2.10 -9.07
N ALA A 84 -3.54 -0.98 -8.60
CA ALA A 84 -4.04 0.36 -8.94
C ALA A 84 -2.90 1.35 -9.24
N THR A 85 -1.89 0.90 -9.98
CA THR A 85 -0.66 1.65 -10.28
C THR A 85 -0.76 2.59 -11.50
N SER A 86 -1.97 2.92 -11.97
CA SER A 86 -2.21 3.59 -13.25
C SER A 86 -1.64 2.81 -14.47
N ARG A 87 -1.89 3.31 -15.68
CA ARG A 87 -0.98 3.17 -16.83
C ARG A 87 -0.02 4.35 -16.88
#